data_AF-A0A836X2P2-F1
#
_entry.id   AF-A0A836X2P2-F1
#
_cell.length_a   1.000
_cell.length_b   1.000
_cell.length_c   1.000
_cell.angle_alpha   90.00
_cell.angle_beta   90.00
_cell.angle_gamma   90.00
#
_symmetry.space_group_name_H-M   'P 1'
#
loop_
_entity.id
_entity.type
_entity.pdbx_description
1 polymer ?
#
loop_
_entity_poly.entity_id
_entity_poly.type
_entity_poly.pdbx_seq_one_letter_code
_entity_poly.pdbx_strand_id
1 'polypeptide(L)'
;MSKSGFNRRQFLETSGRTVVGGVATTSVAAMIAPGGAWAAGLTTLDEPTADVLLRVCRVMFPHDKLGDDPYRTCVGGLDMKAAKDDALAKQMKDGAAALDNGGRKFLKKDEAAQVKALTAIEDTPFFKTIHGHVIVALYNNPKVWGHFGYEGPSFPLGGYLERGFDDIDWLPEV
;
A
#
# COMPACT_ATOMS: atom_id res chain seq x y z
N MET A 1 -60.73 -27.56 2.54
CA MET A 1 -59.28 -27.59 2.82
C MET A 1 -58.62 -26.42 2.09
N SER A 2 -58.18 -25.39 2.80
CA SER A 2 -57.45 -24.25 2.21
C SER A 2 -56.14 -24.06 2.97
N LYS A 3 -55.01 -24.09 2.25
CA LYS A 3 -53.66 -23.97 2.83
C LYS A 3 -53.33 -22.48 3.00
N SER A 4 -53.18 -22.03 4.24
CA SER A 4 -52.66 -20.70 4.58
C SER A 4 -51.16 -20.64 4.29
N GLY A 5 -50.74 -19.80 3.35
CA GLY A 5 -49.34 -19.58 2.99
C GLY A 5 -48.71 -18.50 3.86
N PHE A 6 -47.52 -18.76 4.40
CA PHE A 6 -46.75 -17.80 5.18
C PHE A 6 -46.51 -16.50 4.41
N ASN A 7 -46.86 -15.37 5.03
CA ASN A 7 -46.71 -14.05 4.45
C ASN A 7 -45.27 -13.55 4.58
N ARG A 8 -44.56 -13.42 3.45
CA ARG A 8 -43.14 -13.02 3.39
C ARG A 8 -42.85 -11.67 4.07
N ARG A 9 -43.87 -10.80 4.18
CA ARG A 9 -43.75 -9.49 4.83
C ARG A 9 -43.69 -9.57 6.36
N GLN A 10 -44.29 -10.60 6.97
CA GLN A 10 -44.27 -10.80 8.42
C GLN A 10 -42.92 -11.36 8.92
N PHE A 11 -42.20 -12.09 8.06
CA PHE A 11 -40.86 -12.62 8.33
C PHE A 11 -39.77 -11.53 8.35
N LEU A 12 -39.93 -10.47 7.56
CA LEU A 12 -38.99 -9.35 7.51
C LEU A 12 -39.21 -8.33 8.64
N GLU A 13 -40.41 -8.24 9.22
CA GLU A 13 -40.62 -7.39 10.41
C GLU A 13 -40.09 -8.00 11.71
N THR A 14 -39.91 -9.33 11.77
CA THR A 14 -39.45 -10.02 12.99
C THR A 14 -37.93 -10.15 13.12
N SER A 15 -37.17 -9.74 12.11
CA SER A 15 -35.69 -9.84 12.10
C SER A 15 -34.98 -8.61 12.68
N GLY A 16 -35.71 -7.59 13.12
CA GLY A 16 -35.15 -6.27 13.46
C GLY A 16 -34.70 -6.03 14.91
N ARG A 17 -34.92 -6.94 15.87
CA ARG A 17 -34.65 -6.62 17.30
C ARG A 17 -34.30 -7.85 18.15
N THR A 18 -33.01 -8.11 18.35
CA THR A 18 -32.43 -8.77 19.55
C THR A 18 -30.91 -8.89 19.43
N VAL A 19 -30.15 -8.08 20.19
CA VAL A 19 -29.14 -8.54 21.17
C VAL A 19 -28.94 -7.37 22.15
N VAL A 20 -29.57 -7.48 23.32
CA VAL A 20 -29.29 -6.65 24.49
C VAL A 20 -28.23 -7.36 25.32
N GLY A 21 -27.13 -6.64 25.60
CA GLY A 21 -26.44 -6.66 26.89
C GLY A 21 -25.74 -7.95 27.30
N GLY A 22 -24.41 -7.98 27.11
CA GLY A 22 -23.58 -8.93 27.83
C GLY A 22 -22.10 -8.91 27.42
N VAL A 23 -21.33 -7.92 27.88
CA VAL A 23 -19.88 -8.11 28.10
C VAL A 23 -19.46 -7.32 29.33
N ALA A 24 -19.37 -8.01 30.47
CA ALA A 24 -18.42 -7.63 31.50
C ALA A 24 -17.04 -8.12 31.04
N THR A 25 -16.14 -7.19 30.69
CA THR A 25 -14.71 -7.47 30.60
C THR A 25 -13.95 -6.36 31.31
N THR A 26 -13.60 -6.69 32.54
CA THR A 26 -12.31 -6.38 33.16
C THR A 26 -11.25 -5.87 32.19
N SER A 27 -10.74 -4.67 32.47
CA SER A 27 -9.32 -4.30 32.36
C SER A 27 -8.50 -5.08 31.31
N VAL A 28 -8.44 -4.54 30.10
CA VAL A 28 -7.16 -4.46 29.41
C VAL A 28 -6.93 -2.99 29.17
N ALA A 29 -6.06 -2.41 30.02
CA ALA A 29 -5.26 -1.30 29.56
C ALA A 29 -4.63 -1.78 28.25
N ALA A 30 -5.17 -1.33 27.12
CA ALA A 30 -4.44 -1.34 25.89
C ALA A 30 -3.24 -0.44 26.17
N MET A 31 -2.14 -1.09 26.59
CA MET A 31 -0.82 -0.54 26.40
C MET A 31 -0.85 0.03 24.99
N ILE A 32 -0.77 1.35 24.87
CA ILE A 32 -0.39 2.00 23.63
C ILE A 32 1.06 1.56 23.44
N ALA A 33 1.25 0.33 22.98
CA ALA A 33 2.39 0.03 22.16
C ALA A 33 2.20 0.96 20.96
N PRO A 34 3.16 1.84 20.64
CA PRO A 34 3.11 2.54 19.38
C PRO A 34 3.16 1.44 18.31
N GLY A 35 2.00 1.08 17.76
CA GLY A 35 1.98 0.39 16.48
C GLY A 35 2.62 1.37 15.52
N GLY A 36 3.88 1.14 15.17
CA GLY A 36 4.61 1.97 14.23
C GLY A 36 3.87 2.05 12.90
N ALA A 37 4.41 2.81 11.97
CA ALA A 37 3.88 2.91 10.60
C ALA A 37 3.71 1.55 9.89
N TRP A 38 4.24 0.47 10.47
CA TRP A 38 4.24 -0.91 10.02
C TRP A 38 3.25 -1.79 10.80
N ALA A 39 2.03 -1.30 11.07
CA ALA A 39 1.00 -2.01 11.86
C ALA A 39 0.62 -3.42 11.34
N ALA A 40 0.90 -3.73 10.06
CA ALA A 40 0.74 -5.07 9.49
C ALA A 40 1.88 -6.04 9.84
N GLY A 41 2.96 -5.55 10.47
CA GLY A 41 4.17 -6.30 10.82
C GLY A 41 5.15 -6.43 9.65
N LEU A 42 6.44 -6.27 9.93
CA LEU A 42 7.53 -6.71 9.06
C LEU A 42 8.02 -8.08 9.53
N THR A 43 8.40 -8.95 8.60
CA THR A 43 8.86 -10.31 8.90
C THR A 43 10.38 -10.45 8.87
N THR A 44 11.06 -9.73 7.98
CA THR A 44 12.49 -9.94 7.67
C THR A 44 13.31 -8.66 7.80
N LEU A 45 12.73 -7.54 7.37
CA LEU A 45 13.30 -6.21 7.48
C LEU A 45 12.95 -5.57 8.82
N ASP A 46 13.86 -4.79 9.37
CA ASP A 46 13.60 -3.97 10.55
C ASP A 46 12.98 -2.62 10.15
N GLU A 47 12.25 -1.98 11.08
CA GLU A 47 11.55 -0.72 10.81
C GLU A 47 12.47 0.40 10.26
N PRO A 48 13.71 0.60 10.77
CA PRO A 48 14.61 1.63 10.22
C PRO A 48 14.96 1.39 8.75
N THR A 49 15.19 0.13 8.35
CA THR A 49 15.42 -0.23 6.94
C THR A 49 14.15 0.02 6.13
N ALA A 50 13.00 -0.39 6.64
CA ALA A 50 11.72 -0.22 5.96
C ALA A 50 11.36 1.27 5.74
N ASP A 51 11.66 2.15 6.70
CA ASP A 51 11.46 3.59 6.58
C ASP A 51 12.35 4.21 5.50
N VAL A 52 13.62 3.78 5.43
CA VAL A 52 14.53 4.16 4.34
C VAL A 52 13.97 3.71 3.01
N LEU A 53 13.59 2.43 2.88
CA LEU A 53 13.04 1.88 1.64
C LEU A 53 11.74 2.60 1.22
N LEU A 54 10.85 2.92 2.16
CA LEU A 54 9.65 3.71 1.88
C LEU A 54 10.02 5.06 1.26
N ARG A 55 10.99 5.77 1.85
CA ARG A 55 11.45 7.05 1.31
C ARG A 55 12.12 6.88 -0.05
N VAL A 56 12.91 5.83 -0.26
CA VAL A 56 13.50 5.51 -1.58
C VAL A 56 12.39 5.33 -2.61
N CYS A 57 11.36 4.53 -2.32
CA CYS A 57 10.22 4.33 -3.21
C CYS A 57 9.52 5.66 -3.56
N ARG A 58 9.31 6.55 -2.57
CA ARG A 58 8.70 7.88 -2.80
C ARG A 58 9.56 8.80 -3.66
N VAL A 59 10.88 8.79 -3.47
CA VAL A 59 11.79 9.64 -4.26
C VAL A 59 11.89 9.13 -5.71
N MET A 60 11.87 7.81 -5.92
CA MET A 60 11.91 7.21 -7.26
C MET A 60 10.60 7.38 -8.04
N PHE A 61 9.46 7.34 -7.35
CA PHE A 61 8.13 7.46 -7.92
C PHE A 61 7.32 8.52 -7.17
N PRO A 62 7.62 9.81 -7.37
CA PRO A 62 6.98 10.89 -6.61
C PRO A 62 5.55 11.11 -7.09
N HIS A 63 4.59 10.92 -6.18
CA HIS A 63 3.17 11.19 -6.42
C HIS A 63 2.58 12.03 -5.28
N ASP A 64 2.36 13.32 -5.54
CA ASP A 64 1.86 14.26 -4.52
C ASP A 64 0.46 13.92 -4.01
N LYS A 65 -0.37 13.34 -4.89
CA LYS A 65 -1.74 12.91 -4.56
C LYS A 65 -1.81 11.59 -3.77
N LEU A 66 -0.68 10.88 -3.63
CA LEU A 66 -0.62 9.62 -2.90
C LEU A 66 0.00 9.79 -1.51
N GLY A 67 -0.73 9.31 -0.50
CA GLY A 67 -0.20 9.10 0.84
C GLY A 67 0.85 7.98 0.88
N ASP A 68 1.35 7.65 2.07
CA ASP A 68 2.42 6.65 2.23
C ASP A 68 1.92 5.20 2.14
N ASP A 69 0.63 4.93 2.29
CA ASP A 69 0.09 3.56 2.39
C ASP A 69 0.36 2.68 1.15
N PRO A 70 0.25 3.18 -0.10
CA PRO A 70 0.66 2.41 -1.26
C PRO A 70 2.16 2.07 -1.26
N TYR A 71 3.01 2.98 -0.78
CA TYR A 71 4.45 2.75 -0.66
C TYR A 71 4.80 1.77 0.47
N ARG A 72 4.08 1.82 1.61
CA ARG A 72 4.16 0.79 2.65
C ARG A 72 3.80 -0.59 2.12
N THR A 73 2.78 -0.66 1.26
CA THR A 73 2.39 -1.92 0.60
C THR A 73 3.51 -2.44 -0.31
N CYS A 74 4.21 -1.55 -1.04
CA CYS A 74 5.39 -1.93 -1.82
C CYS A 74 6.50 -2.49 -0.91
N VAL A 75 6.85 -1.80 0.17
CA VAL A 75 7.88 -2.28 1.11
C VAL A 75 7.47 -3.61 1.76
N GLY A 76 6.20 -3.79 2.13
CA GLY A 76 5.69 -5.07 2.63
C GLY A 76 5.79 -6.20 1.58
N GLY A 77 5.52 -5.89 0.31
CA GLY A 77 5.76 -6.82 -0.79
C GLY A 77 7.23 -7.20 -0.95
N LEU A 78 8.15 -6.28 -0.70
CA LEU A 78 9.59 -6.50 -0.73
C LEU A 78 10.06 -7.33 0.47
N ASP A 79 9.53 -7.05 1.67
CA ASP A 79 9.78 -7.82 2.89
C ASP A 79 9.34 -9.29 2.72
N MET A 80 8.15 -9.54 2.17
CA MET A 80 7.69 -10.90 1.88
C MET A 80 8.55 -11.65 0.86
N LYS A 81 9.16 -10.93 -0.10
CA LYS A 81 10.13 -11.52 -1.04
C LYS A 81 11.44 -11.82 -0.32
N ALA A 82 11.93 -10.89 0.48
CA ALA A 82 13.14 -11.03 1.29
C ALA A 82 13.03 -12.19 2.30
N ALA A 83 11.84 -12.46 2.84
CA ALA A 83 11.57 -13.61 3.72
C ALA A 83 11.85 -14.97 3.06
N LYS A 84 11.93 -15.02 1.73
CA LYS A 84 12.17 -16.23 0.93
C LYS A 84 13.52 -16.21 0.21
N ASP A 85 14.29 -15.14 0.37
CA ASP A 85 15.54 -14.89 -0.34
C ASP A 85 16.50 -14.07 0.54
N ASP A 86 17.42 -14.78 1.20
CA ASP A 86 18.41 -14.19 2.08
C ASP A 86 19.35 -13.21 1.36
N ALA A 87 19.63 -13.43 0.07
CA ALA A 87 20.46 -12.53 -0.72
C ALA A 87 19.72 -11.21 -0.96
N LEU A 88 18.42 -11.26 -1.25
CA LEU A 88 17.58 -10.06 -1.34
C LEU A 88 17.48 -9.35 0.01
N ALA A 89 17.24 -10.08 1.10
CA ALA A 89 17.18 -9.51 2.45
C ALA A 89 18.47 -8.75 2.80
N LYS A 90 19.63 -9.36 2.51
CA LYS A 90 20.93 -8.74 2.70
C LYS A 90 21.10 -7.50 1.81
N GLN A 91 20.75 -7.60 0.53
CA GLN A 91 20.86 -6.47 -0.40
C GLN A 91 20.05 -5.25 0.08
N MET A 92 18.84 -5.47 0.62
CA MET A 92 17.99 -4.39 1.12
C MET A 92 18.58 -3.71 2.35
N LYS A 93 19.06 -4.49 3.32
CA LYS A 93 19.69 -3.98 4.54
C LYS A 93 20.98 -3.23 4.23
N ASP A 94 21.86 -3.83 3.43
CA ASP A 94 23.14 -3.22 3.05
C ASP A 94 22.93 -1.93 2.25
N GLY A 95 22.02 -1.95 1.26
CA GLY A 95 21.75 -0.78 0.42
C GLY A 95 21.11 0.37 1.19
N ALA A 96 20.16 0.07 2.09
CA ALA A 96 19.58 1.07 2.97
C ALA A 96 20.63 1.72 3.89
N ALA A 97 21.56 0.92 4.43
CA ALA A 97 22.66 1.43 5.24
C ALA A 97 23.65 2.28 4.42
N ALA A 98 23.92 1.90 3.17
CA ALA A 98 24.87 2.59 2.29
C ALA A 98 24.39 3.98 1.83
N LEU A 99 23.09 4.29 1.93
CA LEU A 99 22.54 5.60 1.55
C LEU A 99 22.99 6.75 2.47
N ASP A 100 23.59 6.47 3.63
CA ASP A 100 24.12 7.48 4.55
C ASP A 100 25.50 8.05 4.12
N ASN A 101 25.68 8.33 2.83
CA ASN A 101 26.92 8.85 2.25
C ASN A 101 27.21 10.28 2.77
N GLY A 102 28.11 10.39 3.74
CA GLY A 102 28.47 11.63 4.44
C GLY A 102 27.92 11.77 5.87
N GLY A 103 27.39 10.69 6.46
CA GLY A 103 27.02 10.61 7.88
C GLY A 103 25.77 11.39 8.29
N ARG A 104 25.06 12.00 7.33
CA ARG A 104 23.73 12.56 7.54
C ARG A 104 22.70 11.59 6.99
N LYS A 105 22.01 10.90 7.90
CA LYS A 105 20.94 9.92 7.60
C LYS A 105 20.12 10.34 6.39
N PHE A 106 19.97 9.45 5.40
CA PHE A 106 19.21 9.66 4.16
C PHE A 106 17.83 10.30 4.40
N LEU A 107 17.10 9.84 5.43
CA LEU A 107 15.78 10.35 5.81
C LEU A 107 15.78 11.82 6.26
N LYS A 108 16.93 12.35 6.72
CA LYS A 108 17.10 13.74 7.18
C LYS A 108 17.64 14.67 6.11
N LYS A 109 17.98 14.16 4.93
CA LYS A 109 18.39 14.97 3.78
C LYS A 109 17.16 15.63 3.16
N ASP A 110 17.32 16.81 2.60
CA ASP A 110 16.30 17.41 1.73
C ASP A 110 16.10 16.57 0.45
N GLU A 111 15.02 16.84 -0.27
CA GLU A 111 14.66 16.05 -1.45
C GLU A 111 15.72 16.07 -2.54
N ALA A 112 16.31 17.24 -2.83
CA ALA A 112 17.36 17.36 -3.83
C ALA A 112 18.59 16.51 -3.47
N ALA A 113 18.97 16.48 -2.21
CA ALA A 113 20.07 15.65 -1.72
C ALA A 113 19.71 14.16 -1.70
N GLN A 114 18.44 13.79 -1.51
CA GLN A 114 17.99 12.40 -1.63
C GLN A 114 18.01 11.92 -3.08
N VAL A 115 17.50 12.74 -4.01
CA VAL A 115 17.58 12.46 -5.46
C VAL A 115 19.04 12.27 -5.86
N LYS A 116 19.93 13.21 -5.50
CA LYS A 116 21.37 13.10 -5.78
C LYS A 116 21.98 11.82 -5.22
N ALA A 117 21.61 11.41 -4.01
CA ALA A 117 22.10 10.18 -3.40
C ALA A 117 21.63 8.94 -4.17
N LEU A 118 20.38 8.92 -4.64
CA LEU A 118 19.83 7.82 -5.43
C LEU A 118 20.41 7.76 -6.84
N THR A 119 20.56 8.91 -7.52
CA THR A 119 21.22 8.99 -8.83
C THR A 119 22.64 8.44 -8.77
N ALA A 120 23.40 8.74 -7.70
CA ALA A 120 24.76 8.23 -7.53
C ALA A 120 24.85 6.70 -7.43
N ILE A 121 23.74 6.01 -7.17
CA ILE A 121 23.67 4.55 -7.02
C ILE A 121 22.72 3.90 -8.04
N GLU A 122 22.27 4.63 -9.07
CA GLU A 122 21.23 4.15 -10.01
C GLU A 122 21.62 2.87 -10.75
N ASP A 123 22.92 2.67 -10.95
CA ASP A 123 23.45 1.48 -11.60
C ASP A 123 23.60 0.26 -10.69
N THR A 124 23.40 0.42 -9.38
CA THR A 124 23.58 -0.67 -8.41
C THR A 124 22.44 -1.68 -8.48
N PRO A 125 22.70 -2.95 -8.10
CA PRO A 125 21.64 -3.95 -7.95
C PRO A 125 20.53 -3.51 -7.00
N PHE A 126 20.88 -2.85 -5.88
CA PHE A 126 19.92 -2.33 -4.91
C PHE A 126 18.89 -1.39 -5.56
N PHE A 127 19.34 -0.37 -6.27
CA PHE A 127 18.46 0.58 -6.94
C PHE A 127 17.59 -0.11 -8.00
N LYS A 128 18.20 -0.90 -8.88
CA LYS A 128 17.51 -1.61 -9.97
C LYS A 128 16.44 -2.57 -9.44
N THR A 129 16.72 -3.29 -8.35
CA THR A 129 15.75 -4.18 -7.70
C THR A 129 14.55 -3.42 -7.14
N ILE A 130 14.79 -2.31 -6.41
CA ILE A 130 13.68 -1.49 -5.87
C ILE A 130 12.87 -0.88 -7.01
N HIS A 131 13.53 -0.31 -8.03
CA HIS A 131 12.86 0.27 -9.20
C HIS A 131 11.91 -0.74 -9.87
N GLY A 132 12.42 -1.91 -10.24
CA GLY A 132 11.63 -2.95 -10.90
C GLY A 132 10.51 -3.48 -10.01
N HIS A 133 10.73 -3.59 -8.70
CA HIS A 133 9.69 -3.99 -7.75
C HIS A 133 8.57 -2.95 -7.65
N VAL A 134 8.92 -1.68 -7.43
CA VAL A 134 7.94 -0.62 -7.13
C VAL A 134 7.04 -0.33 -8.32
N ILE A 135 7.55 -0.34 -9.56
CA ILE A 135 6.71 -0.19 -10.76
C ILE A 135 5.56 -1.19 -10.74
N VAL A 136 5.85 -2.46 -10.47
CA VAL A 136 4.82 -3.49 -10.45
C VAL A 136 3.94 -3.37 -9.21
N ALA A 137 4.53 -3.22 -8.03
CA ALA A 137 3.80 -3.22 -6.77
C ALA A 137 2.89 -1.99 -6.59
N LEU A 138 3.34 -0.83 -7.04
CA LEU A 138 2.59 0.42 -6.92
C LEU A 138 1.44 0.47 -7.93
N TYR A 139 1.72 0.28 -9.22
CA TYR A 139 0.70 0.46 -10.26
C TYR A 139 -0.27 -0.74 -10.37
N ASN A 140 0.10 -1.91 -9.85
CA ASN A 140 -0.83 -3.04 -9.72
C ASN A 140 -1.60 -3.03 -8.38
N ASN A 141 -1.65 -1.91 -7.68
CA ASN A 141 -2.44 -1.74 -6.46
C ASN A 141 -3.80 -1.11 -6.80
N PRO A 142 -4.93 -1.84 -6.65
CA PRO A 142 -6.25 -1.29 -6.93
C PRO A 142 -6.60 -0.01 -6.17
N LYS A 143 -5.96 0.22 -5.01
CA LYS A 143 -6.16 1.43 -4.20
C LYS A 143 -5.61 2.69 -4.86
N VAL A 144 -4.67 2.58 -5.81
CA VAL A 144 -4.09 3.76 -6.49
C VAL A 144 -4.72 4.05 -7.84
N TRP A 145 -5.46 3.10 -8.43
CA TRP A 145 -5.95 3.21 -9.81
C TRP A 145 -6.81 4.46 -10.06
N GLY A 146 -7.73 4.77 -9.15
CA GLY A 146 -8.56 5.97 -9.25
C GLY A 146 -7.77 7.28 -9.18
N HIS A 147 -6.58 7.29 -8.56
CA HIS A 147 -5.70 8.47 -8.57
C HIS A 147 -5.04 8.70 -9.93
N PHE A 148 -4.95 7.66 -10.76
CA PHE A 148 -4.33 7.68 -12.09
C PHE A 148 -5.35 7.66 -13.24
N GLY A 149 -6.66 7.75 -12.94
CA GLY A 149 -7.71 7.64 -13.96
C GLY A 149 -7.81 6.24 -14.58
N TYR A 150 -7.31 5.21 -13.90
CA TYR A 150 -7.45 3.83 -14.36
C TYR A 150 -8.71 3.20 -13.77
N GLU A 151 -9.63 2.81 -14.65
CA GLU A 151 -10.94 2.26 -14.30
C GLU A 151 -10.90 0.77 -13.87
N GLY A 152 -9.71 0.22 -13.61
CA GLY A 152 -9.55 -1.20 -13.29
C GLY A 152 -9.69 -2.12 -14.51
N PRO A 153 -9.68 -3.45 -14.37
CA PRO A 153 -9.53 -4.38 -15.49
C PRO A 153 -10.72 -4.37 -16.47
N SER A 154 -10.44 -4.29 -17.78
CA SER A 154 -11.46 -4.20 -18.82
C SER A 154 -12.22 -5.51 -19.06
N PHE A 155 -11.52 -6.64 -19.22
CA PHE A 155 -12.11 -7.92 -19.62
C PHE A 155 -13.22 -8.43 -18.68
N PRO A 156 -13.02 -8.54 -17.35
CA PRO A 156 -14.07 -9.03 -16.46
C PRO A 156 -15.22 -8.03 -16.28
N LEU A 157 -15.06 -6.77 -16.69
CA LEU A 157 -16.03 -5.70 -16.50
C LEU A 157 -16.75 -5.29 -17.79
N GLY A 158 -16.60 -6.08 -18.87
CA GLY A 158 -17.31 -5.84 -20.14
C GLY A 158 -16.72 -4.73 -21.01
N GLY A 159 -15.47 -4.33 -20.77
CA GLY A 159 -14.78 -3.24 -21.48
C GLY A 159 -14.93 -1.87 -20.80
N TYR A 160 -14.51 -0.81 -21.51
CA TYR A 160 -14.58 0.58 -21.05
C TYR A 160 -15.63 1.44 -21.77
N LEU A 161 -16.32 0.91 -22.78
CA LEU A 161 -17.26 1.69 -23.60
C LEU A 161 -18.27 2.48 -22.76
N GLU A 162 -18.80 1.85 -21.71
CA GLU A 162 -19.75 2.45 -20.74
C GLU A 162 -19.10 2.72 -19.37
N ARG A 163 -17.75 2.73 -19.32
CA ARG A 163 -16.95 2.80 -18.09
C ARG A 163 -15.65 3.57 -18.32
N GLY A 164 -15.76 4.84 -18.68
CA GLY A 164 -14.64 5.78 -18.73
C GLY A 164 -13.80 5.78 -20.00
N PHE A 165 -14.25 5.17 -21.10
CA PHE A 165 -13.58 5.28 -22.39
C PHE A 165 -13.49 6.74 -22.88
N ASP A 166 -14.56 7.52 -22.67
CA ASP A 166 -14.67 8.93 -23.07
C ASP A 166 -14.59 9.91 -21.87
N ASP A 167 -14.16 9.46 -20.68
CA ASP A 167 -13.97 10.31 -19.50
C ASP A 167 -12.64 11.09 -19.60
N ILE A 168 -12.47 11.84 -20.69
CA ILE A 168 -11.25 12.59 -21.01
C ILE A 168 -11.47 14.10 -20.84
N ASP A 169 -10.68 14.71 -19.94
CA ASP A 169 -10.72 16.14 -19.62
C ASP A 169 -9.71 16.98 -20.40
N TRP A 170 -8.93 16.33 -21.28
CA TRP A 170 -7.81 16.94 -22.01
C TRP A 170 -8.12 17.31 -23.46
N LEU A 171 -9.30 16.93 -23.99
CA LEU A 171 -9.78 17.40 -25.28
C LEU A 171 -10.65 18.65 -25.11
N PRO A 172 -10.55 19.63 -26.01
CA PRO A 172 -11.47 20.78 -26.01
C PRO A 172 -12.89 20.33 -26.30
N GLU A 173 -13.86 20.90 -25.59
CA GLU A 173 -15.29 20.74 -25.91
C GLU A 173 -15.59 21.35 -27.29
N VAL A 174 -16.31 20.61 -28.13
CA VAL A 174 -16.69 21.00 -29.50
C VAL A 174 -18.06 21.67 -29.56
#